data_AF-A0A6A4IET7-F1
#
_entry.id   AF-A0A6A4IET7-F1
#
_cell.length_a   1.000
_cell.length_b   1.000
_cell.length_c   1.000
_cell.angle_alpha   90.00
_cell.angle_beta   90.00
_cell.angle_gamma   90.00
#
_symmetry.space_group_name_H-M   'P 1'
#
loop_
_entity.id
_entity.type
_entity.pdbx_description
1 polymer ?
#
loop_
_entity_poly.entity_id
_entity_poly.type
_entity_poly.pdbx_seq_one_letter_code
_entity_poly.pdbx_strand_id
1 'polypeptide(L)'
;MASLNATNPVFQEVEGYMICVYQSEGQNPDMQGYAVRISNFVVNACLALIIRYSEESVLDSVSVILLQVYTLLVCAFITMIRKQLSIADAHFAITSTVTPLSVYLLYASFRKILRKPSYLFRRLGNQPTTTYAVLSLAMLPMWIIMDGLIYFSNDFANSDCPHISFVSWIMYRMAASIFTFVYSLVFIAFILLIWIVYLLRHIWDIRDEYRRHKMNAQRWKYLPWLQWFPLWFKSLTLAQWDVIMQSHPWLLTFTIGIIFFIWGCALMLYVPDLSKFYYELVQQLQQDSGVTVTSPGPYTPPSGYDPLDFGQLLAAAVAFPPLWQLLTLIWTNRGEILKWIKGYPRSLWNGIVFIFTGHRNPWKKVLADRAEEGRTGHTAGPGYDSIPFTGPVEAAHSDEEKYSLSNPAWKSIESSTTLYDPYAPKS
;
A
#
# COMPACT_ATOMS: atom_id res chain seq x y z
N MET A 1 -6.19 7.97 29.87
CA MET A 1 -5.75 9.24 29.25
C MET A 1 -5.97 10.32 30.29
N ALA A 2 -4.94 11.11 30.61
CA ALA A 2 -5.02 12.12 31.67
C ALA A 2 -6.03 13.21 31.32
N SER A 3 -6.75 13.72 32.33
CA SER A 3 -7.70 14.83 32.21
C SER A 3 -7.04 16.02 31.51
N LEU A 4 -7.39 16.27 30.26
CA LEU A 4 -6.86 17.37 29.46
C LEU A 4 -7.73 18.60 29.71
N ASN A 5 -7.10 19.63 30.28
CA ASN A 5 -7.75 20.86 30.71
C ASN A 5 -8.19 21.69 29.49
N ALA A 6 -9.48 21.98 29.39
CA ALA A 6 -10.15 22.68 28.27
C ALA A 6 -9.75 24.16 28.07
N THR A 7 -8.73 24.64 28.79
CA THR A 7 -8.22 26.01 28.70
C THR A 7 -7.04 26.17 27.75
N ASN A 8 -6.55 25.08 27.15
CA ASN A 8 -5.43 25.16 26.21
C ASN A 8 -5.95 25.56 24.81
N PRO A 9 -5.48 26.69 24.25
CA PRO A 9 -5.96 27.22 22.96
C PRO A 9 -5.81 26.23 21.80
N VAL A 10 -4.81 25.35 21.85
CA VAL A 10 -4.57 24.32 20.84
C VAL A 10 -5.73 23.32 20.77
N PHE A 11 -6.35 22.97 21.90
CA PHE A 11 -7.48 22.05 21.93
C PHE A 11 -8.76 22.68 21.38
N GLN A 12 -8.99 23.96 21.68
CA GLN A 12 -10.14 24.70 21.16
C GLN A 12 -10.06 24.86 19.64
N GLU A 13 -8.86 25.10 19.09
CA GLU A 13 -8.64 25.10 17.63
C GLU A 13 -8.98 23.74 16.98
N VAL A 14 -8.51 22.63 17.57
CA VAL A 14 -8.77 21.28 17.05
C VAL A 14 -10.26 20.93 17.14
N GLU A 15 -10.91 21.22 18.26
CA GLU A 15 -12.34 20.98 18.46
C GLU A 15 -13.17 21.78 17.45
N GLY A 16 -12.89 23.08 17.30
CA GLY A 16 -13.58 23.95 16.34
C GLY A 16 -13.42 23.47 14.90
N TYR A 17 -12.22 23.02 14.52
CA TYR A 17 -11.98 22.43 13.20
C TYR A 17 -12.76 21.13 13.00
N MET A 18 -12.75 20.23 13.99
CA MET A 18 -13.50 18.96 13.92
C MET A 18 -15.01 19.17 13.79
N ILE A 19 -15.58 20.14 14.53
CA ILE A 19 -17.00 20.51 14.42
C ILE A 19 -17.29 21.03 13.00
N CYS A 20 -16.38 21.82 12.43
CA CYS A 20 -16.56 22.33 11.07
C CYS A 20 -16.51 21.22 10.01
N VAL A 21 -15.56 20.27 10.12
CA VAL A 21 -15.50 19.09 9.25
C VAL A 21 -16.79 18.29 9.34
N TYR A 22 -17.29 18.04 10.55
CA TYR A 22 -18.56 17.36 10.81
C TYR A 22 -19.75 18.07 10.15
N GLN A 23 -19.87 19.39 10.31
CA GLN A 23 -20.95 20.17 9.71
C GLN A 23 -20.89 20.21 8.18
N SER A 24 -19.70 20.06 7.61
CA SER A 24 -19.50 19.96 6.16
C SER A 24 -19.80 18.56 5.61
N GLU A 25 -19.96 17.57 6.48
CA GLU A 25 -20.24 16.19 6.10
C GLU A 25 -21.70 16.00 5.64
N GLY A 26 -21.94 15.12 4.67
CA GLY A 26 -23.28 14.82 4.16
C GLY A 26 -23.84 15.82 3.15
N GLN A 27 -23.07 16.86 2.77
CA GLN A 27 -23.46 17.79 1.70
C GLN A 27 -23.46 17.14 0.31
N ASN A 28 -22.70 16.05 0.13
CA ASN A 28 -22.57 15.37 -1.15
C ASN A 28 -22.52 13.82 -0.99
N PRO A 29 -23.67 13.14 -0.95
CA PRO A 29 -23.72 11.68 -0.84
C PRO A 29 -23.11 10.99 -2.06
N ASP A 30 -23.13 11.61 -3.24
CA ASP A 30 -22.52 11.06 -4.46
C ASP A 30 -21.01 10.93 -4.38
N MET A 31 -20.35 11.75 -3.56
CA MET A 31 -18.91 11.72 -3.41
C MET A 31 -18.46 10.88 -2.22
N GLN A 32 -19.14 10.98 -1.08
CA GLN A 32 -18.72 10.35 0.17
C GLN A 32 -19.66 9.25 0.66
N GLY A 33 -20.69 8.88 -0.09
CA GLY A 33 -21.67 7.94 0.40
C GLY A 33 -21.12 6.53 0.57
N TYR A 34 -21.93 5.70 1.22
CA TYR A 34 -21.52 4.39 1.72
C TYR A 34 -21.07 3.44 0.59
N ALA A 35 -21.81 3.40 -0.52
CA ALA A 35 -21.47 2.55 -1.67
C ALA A 35 -20.19 3.02 -2.36
N VAL A 36 -19.90 4.33 -2.39
CA VAL A 36 -18.65 4.87 -2.95
C VAL A 36 -17.45 4.38 -2.14
N ARG A 37 -17.55 4.42 -0.80
CA ARG A 37 -16.50 3.93 0.10
C ARG A 37 -16.26 2.43 -0.09
N ILE A 38 -17.33 1.63 -0.08
CA ILE A 38 -17.24 0.18 -0.30
C ILE A 38 -16.66 -0.13 -1.66
N SER A 39 -17.15 0.53 -2.71
CA SER A 39 -16.67 0.34 -4.07
C SER A 39 -15.18 0.64 -4.16
N ASN A 40 -14.74 1.79 -3.63
CA ASN A 40 -13.32 2.15 -3.60
C ASN A 40 -12.47 1.07 -2.89
N PHE A 41 -12.96 0.57 -1.75
CA PHE A 41 -12.30 -0.49 -1.02
C PHE A 41 -12.19 -1.80 -1.81
N VAL A 42 -13.31 -2.27 -2.37
CA VAL A 42 -13.40 -3.51 -3.14
C VAL A 42 -12.55 -3.43 -4.39
N VAL A 43 -12.60 -2.32 -5.14
CA VAL A 43 -11.79 -2.08 -6.34
C VAL A 43 -10.30 -2.18 -6.00
N ASN A 44 -9.83 -1.48 -4.97
CA ASN A 44 -8.42 -1.50 -4.58
C ASN A 44 -7.96 -2.89 -4.09
N ALA A 45 -8.81 -3.60 -3.34
CA ALA A 45 -8.52 -4.97 -2.91
C ALA A 45 -8.43 -5.93 -4.10
N CYS A 46 -9.37 -5.84 -5.06
CA CYS A 46 -9.36 -6.65 -6.27
C CYS A 46 -8.13 -6.36 -7.14
N LEU A 47 -7.82 -5.09 -7.37
CA LEU A 47 -6.66 -4.68 -8.16
C LEU A 47 -5.34 -5.12 -7.51
N ALA A 48 -5.24 -5.09 -6.18
CA ALA A 48 -4.06 -5.62 -5.49
C ALA A 48 -3.88 -7.12 -5.73
N LEU A 49 -4.97 -7.89 -5.73
CA LEU A 49 -4.94 -9.32 -6.08
C LEU A 49 -4.61 -9.54 -7.56
N ILE A 50 -5.18 -8.76 -8.46
CA ILE A 50 -4.94 -8.89 -9.90
C ILE A 50 -3.48 -8.55 -10.25
N ILE A 51 -2.93 -7.43 -9.76
CA ILE A 51 -1.51 -7.07 -9.96
C ILE A 51 -0.58 -8.18 -9.45
N ARG A 52 -1.00 -8.86 -8.39
CA ARG A 52 -0.23 -9.94 -7.77
C ARG A 52 -0.32 -11.27 -8.51
N TYR A 53 -1.48 -11.64 -9.06
CA TYR A 53 -1.68 -12.99 -9.57
C TYR A 53 -1.91 -13.08 -11.08
N SER A 54 -2.28 -11.98 -11.72
CA SER A 54 -2.41 -11.94 -13.16
C SER A 54 -1.05 -11.78 -13.83
N GLU A 55 -0.83 -12.54 -14.90
CA GLU A 55 0.35 -12.40 -15.76
C GLU A 55 0.11 -11.37 -16.87
N GLU A 56 -1.13 -11.23 -17.34
CA GLU A 56 -1.47 -10.43 -18.53
C GLU A 56 -2.05 -9.05 -18.20
N SER A 57 -2.78 -8.90 -17.09
CA SER A 57 -3.58 -7.69 -16.80
C SER A 57 -2.93 -6.70 -15.82
N VAL A 58 -1.62 -6.80 -15.59
CA VAL A 58 -0.90 -5.95 -14.63
C VAL A 58 -0.88 -4.49 -15.09
N LEU A 59 -0.62 -4.24 -16.37
CA LEU A 59 -0.56 -2.88 -16.92
C LEU A 59 -1.92 -2.18 -16.84
N ASP A 60 -2.99 -2.89 -17.21
CA ASP A 60 -4.35 -2.35 -17.14
C ASP A 60 -4.73 -2.02 -15.70
N SER A 61 -4.38 -2.91 -14.75
CA SER A 61 -4.64 -2.68 -13.33
C SER A 61 -3.90 -1.46 -12.79
N VAL A 62 -2.61 -1.29 -13.14
CA VAL A 62 -1.83 -0.09 -12.78
C VAL A 62 -2.44 1.17 -13.39
N SER A 63 -2.88 1.09 -14.64
CA SER A 63 -3.51 2.20 -15.35
C SER A 63 -4.82 2.62 -14.71
N VAL A 64 -5.66 1.66 -14.31
CA VAL A 64 -6.92 1.92 -13.59
C VAL A 64 -6.66 2.63 -12.26
N ILE A 65 -5.67 2.20 -11.48
CA ILE A 65 -5.33 2.85 -10.20
C ILE A 65 -4.86 4.28 -10.41
N LEU A 66 -3.94 4.48 -11.36
CA LEU A 66 -3.44 5.83 -11.66
C LEU A 66 -4.56 6.73 -12.16
N LEU A 67 -5.41 6.23 -13.07
CA LEU A 67 -6.56 6.96 -13.56
C LEU A 67 -7.49 7.35 -12.40
N GLN A 68 -7.83 6.39 -11.53
CA GLN A 68 -8.67 6.65 -10.36
C GLN A 68 -8.06 7.74 -9.46
N VAL A 69 -6.77 7.62 -9.14
CA VAL A 69 -6.08 8.59 -8.27
C VAL A 69 -6.06 9.99 -8.89
N TYR A 70 -5.67 10.09 -10.16
CA TYR A 70 -5.55 11.38 -10.83
C TYR A 70 -6.89 12.02 -11.11
N THR A 71 -7.91 11.26 -11.51
CA THR A 71 -9.25 11.79 -11.71
C THR A 71 -9.79 12.38 -10.42
N LEU A 72 -9.68 11.67 -9.29
CA LEU A 72 -10.12 12.19 -7.99
C LEU A 72 -9.38 13.47 -7.58
N LEU A 73 -8.05 13.47 -7.70
CA LEU A 73 -7.25 14.66 -7.34
C LEU A 73 -7.57 15.85 -8.24
N VAL A 74 -7.61 15.66 -9.56
CA VAL A 74 -7.90 16.74 -10.51
C VAL A 74 -9.32 17.28 -10.32
N CYS A 75 -10.31 16.41 -10.12
CA CYS A 75 -11.68 16.83 -9.81
C CYS A 75 -11.72 17.64 -8.50
N ALA A 76 -11.00 17.21 -7.46
CA ALA A 76 -10.90 17.94 -6.21
C ALA A 76 -10.25 19.32 -6.40
N PHE A 77 -9.15 19.41 -7.16
CA PHE A 77 -8.52 20.70 -7.48
C PHE A 77 -9.47 21.64 -8.23
N ILE A 78 -10.17 21.14 -9.26
CA ILE A 78 -11.09 21.96 -10.07
C ILE A 78 -12.27 22.46 -9.22
N THR A 79 -12.86 21.59 -8.41
CA THR A 79 -14.01 21.94 -7.56
C THR A 79 -13.63 22.90 -6.43
N MET A 80 -12.42 22.75 -5.87
CA MET A 80 -11.85 23.70 -4.92
C MET A 80 -11.59 25.08 -5.55
N ILE A 81 -11.01 25.15 -6.76
CA ILE A 81 -10.82 26.42 -7.49
C ILE A 81 -12.19 27.11 -7.74
N ARG A 82 -13.24 26.32 -7.95
CA ARG A 82 -14.62 26.82 -8.11
C ARG A 82 -15.33 27.15 -6.81
N LYS A 83 -14.68 26.94 -5.65
CA LYS A 83 -15.27 27.14 -4.32
C LYS A 83 -16.53 26.31 -4.09
N GLN A 84 -16.53 25.10 -4.63
CA GLN A 84 -17.64 24.14 -4.58
C GLN A 84 -17.28 22.86 -3.81
N LEU A 85 -16.02 22.69 -3.39
CA LEU A 85 -15.57 21.54 -2.64
C LEU A 85 -15.75 21.81 -1.13
N SER A 86 -16.40 20.90 -0.41
CA SER A 86 -16.44 20.96 1.05
C SER A 86 -15.12 20.44 1.67
N ILE A 87 -14.84 20.81 2.93
CA ILE A 87 -13.62 20.34 3.61
C ILE A 87 -13.67 18.83 3.86
N ALA A 88 -14.83 18.28 4.23
CA ALA A 88 -15.03 16.83 4.32
C ALA A 88 -14.75 16.13 2.98
N ASP A 89 -15.20 16.70 1.86
CA ASP A 89 -15.00 16.15 0.52
C ASP A 89 -13.50 16.07 0.20
N ALA A 90 -12.74 17.10 0.56
CA ALA A 90 -11.30 17.14 0.35
C ALA A 90 -10.55 16.08 1.19
N HIS A 91 -10.90 15.91 2.47
CA HIS A 91 -10.35 14.83 3.31
C HIS A 91 -10.65 13.45 2.74
N PHE A 92 -11.87 13.26 2.24
CA PHE A 92 -12.28 12.01 1.61
C PHE A 92 -11.49 11.73 0.33
N ALA A 93 -11.29 12.74 -0.52
CA ALA A 93 -10.52 12.61 -1.76
C ALA A 93 -9.07 12.21 -1.48
N ILE A 94 -8.41 12.81 -0.48
CA ILE A 94 -7.06 12.40 -0.08
C ILE A 94 -7.08 10.96 0.46
N THR A 95 -7.97 10.64 1.40
CA THR A 95 -8.01 9.30 2.02
C THR A 95 -8.30 8.20 0.99
N SER A 96 -9.13 8.51 -0.01
CA SER A 96 -9.47 7.60 -1.11
C SER A 96 -8.33 7.38 -2.10
N THR A 97 -7.39 8.33 -2.21
CA THR A 97 -6.26 8.25 -3.16
C THR A 97 -5.00 7.68 -2.50
N VAL A 98 -4.83 7.85 -1.18
CA VAL A 98 -3.75 7.26 -0.38
C VAL A 98 -4.14 5.83 0.04
N THR A 99 -4.23 4.93 -0.94
CA THR A 99 -4.54 3.52 -0.71
C THR A 99 -3.26 2.72 -0.47
N PRO A 100 -3.33 1.56 0.21
CA PRO A 100 -2.17 0.67 0.37
C PRO A 100 -1.50 0.34 -0.98
N LEU A 101 -2.30 0.25 -2.04
CA LEU A 101 -1.84 -0.06 -3.37
C LEU A 101 -1.15 1.13 -4.05
N SER A 102 -1.67 2.35 -3.91
CA SER A 102 -0.99 3.55 -4.44
C SER A 102 0.33 3.82 -3.72
N VAL A 103 0.41 3.58 -2.41
CA VAL A 103 1.67 3.62 -1.64
C VAL A 103 2.66 2.55 -2.15
N TYR A 104 2.18 1.34 -2.46
CA TYR A 104 3.02 0.31 -3.07
C TYR A 104 3.55 0.72 -4.45
N LEU A 105 2.74 1.35 -5.31
CA LEU A 105 3.17 1.89 -6.60
C LEU A 105 4.26 2.98 -6.43
N LEU A 106 4.08 3.88 -5.46
CA LEU A 106 5.06 4.91 -5.11
C LEU A 106 6.40 4.28 -4.69
N TYR A 107 6.36 3.29 -3.79
CA TYR A 107 7.54 2.56 -3.34
C TYR A 107 8.24 1.83 -4.49
N ALA A 108 7.50 1.11 -5.33
CA ALA A 108 8.05 0.40 -6.48
C ALA A 108 8.72 1.38 -7.46
N SER A 109 8.11 2.55 -7.66
CA SER A 109 8.61 3.59 -8.58
C SER A 109 9.87 4.26 -8.05
N PHE A 110 9.91 4.54 -6.75
CA PHE A 110 11.12 5.01 -6.08
C PHE A 110 12.28 4.00 -6.23
N ARG A 111 12.01 2.70 -6.03
CA ARG A 111 13.02 1.66 -6.26
C ARG A 111 13.52 1.62 -7.70
N LYS A 112 12.63 1.82 -8.66
CA LYS A 112 12.99 1.89 -10.08
C LYS A 112 13.94 3.05 -10.37
N ILE A 113 13.67 4.25 -9.83
CA ILE A 113 14.58 5.40 -9.96
C ILE A 113 15.95 5.09 -9.37
N LEU A 114 15.99 4.39 -8.24
CA LEU A 114 17.24 3.92 -7.62
C LEU A 114 17.90 2.75 -8.36
N ARG A 115 17.40 2.36 -9.54
CA ARG A 115 17.86 1.23 -10.35
C ARG A 115 17.89 -0.09 -9.57
N LYS A 116 17.00 -0.24 -8.60
CA LYS A 116 16.83 -1.49 -7.85
C LYS A 116 15.76 -2.34 -8.51
N PRO A 117 15.88 -3.68 -8.45
CA PRO A 117 14.82 -4.54 -8.93
C PRO A 117 13.54 -4.22 -8.17
N SER A 118 12.40 -4.39 -8.82
CA SER A 118 11.11 -4.33 -8.15
C SER A 118 10.19 -5.33 -8.83
N TYR A 119 9.41 -6.03 -8.01
CA TYR A 119 8.48 -7.04 -8.50
C TYR A 119 7.51 -6.48 -9.56
N LEU A 120 6.93 -5.30 -9.29
CA LEU A 120 6.01 -4.63 -10.19
C LEU A 120 6.63 -4.35 -11.56
N PHE A 121 7.76 -3.64 -11.62
CA PHE A 121 8.36 -3.28 -12.92
C PHE A 121 8.98 -4.47 -13.65
N ARG A 122 9.34 -5.55 -12.93
CA ARG A 122 9.70 -6.82 -13.57
C ARG A 122 8.50 -7.41 -14.33
N ARG A 123 7.30 -7.31 -13.77
CA ARG A 123 6.06 -7.79 -14.40
C ARG A 123 5.55 -6.90 -15.52
N LEU A 124 5.78 -5.59 -15.46
CA LEU A 124 5.45 -4.71 -16.59
C LEU A 124 6.34 -4.95 -17.83
N GLY A 125 7.47 -5.67 -17.70
CA GLY A 125 8.32 -6.04 -18.83
C GLY A 125 8.86 -4.85 -19.62
N ASN A 126 8.90 -4.97 -20.95
CA ASN A 126 9.47 -4.00 -21.89
C ASN A 126 8.58 -2.77 -22.18
N GLN A 127 7.46 -2.62 -21.49
CA GLN A 127 6.54 -1.48 -21.66
C GLN A 127 7.22 -0.15 -21.26
N PRO A 128 6.65 1.03 -21.59
CA PRO A 128 7.16 2.34 -21.17
C PRO A 128 6.94 2.57 -19.66
N THR A 129 7.63 1.74 -18.87
CA THR A 129 7.61 1.68 -17.42
C THR A 129 8.06 3.00 -16.78
N THR A 130 8.72 3.88 -17.54
CA THR A 130 9.20 5.18 -17.04
C THR A 130 8.05 6.15 -16.84
N THR A 131 7.08 6.17 -17.76
CA THR A 131 5.88 7.01 -17.62
C THR A 131 5.10 6.64 -16.37
N TYR A 132 4.83 5.35 -16.16
CA TYR A 132 4.14 4.85 -14.96
C TYR A 132 4.91 5.15 -13.67
N ALA A 133 6.24 5.09 -13.69
CA ALA A 133 7.05 5.43 -12.53
C ALA A 133 6.98 6.93 -12.20
N VAL A 134 7.07 7.80 -13.21
CA VAL A 134 6.98 9.25 -13.04
C VAL A 134 5.59 9.64 -12.53
N LEU A 135 4.52 9.11 -13.13
CA LEU A 135 3.15 9.32 -12.67
C LEU A 135 2.99 8.84 -11.23
N SER A 136 3.43 7.63 -10.90
CA SER A 136 3.32 7.13 -9.54
C SER A 136 4.05 8.01 -8.52
N LEU A 137 5.21 8.59 -8.89
CA LEU A 137 5.96 9.52 -8.04
C LEU A 137 5.31 10.89 -7.93
N ALA A 138 4.65 11.35 -8.99
CA ALA A 138 3.91 12.61 -9.00
C ALA A 138 2.64 12.58 -8.12
N MET A 139 2.17 11.40 -7.70
CA MET A 139 1.10 11.30 -6.68
C MET A 139 1.52 11.94 -5.36
N LEU A 140 2.77 11.74 -4.91
CA LEU A 140 3.26 12.25 -3.63
C LEU A 140 3.21 13.79 -3.50
N PRO A 141 3.76 14.58 -4.44
CA PRO A 141 3.64 16.03 -4.36
C PRO A 141 2.18 16.49 -4.48
N MET A 142 1.34 15.81 -5.28
CA MET A 142 -0.09 16.15 -5.36
C MET A 142 -0.81 15.93 -4.02
N TRP A 143 -0.50 14.84 -3.30
CA TRP A 143 -1.02 14.61 -1.95
C TRP A 143 -0.57 15.67 -0.96
N ILE A 144 0.72 16.05 -0.99
CA ILE A 144 1.27 17.08 -0.10
C ILE A 144 0.61 18.44 -0.38
N ILE A 145 0.45 18.80 -1.66
CA ILE A 145 -0.19 20.05 -2.07
C ILE A 145 -1.66 20.05 -1.62
N MET A 146 -2.41 18.98 -1.91
CA MET A 146 -3.81 18.89 -1.52
C MET A 146 -3.99 18.94 0.00
N ASP A 147 -3.17 18.20 0.76
CA ASP A 147 -3.21 18.21 2.23
C ASP A 147 -2.89 19.61 2.76
N GLY A 148 -1.88 20.29 2.22
CA GLY A 148 -1.59 21.68 2.56
C GLY A 148 -2.75 22.63 2.28
N LEU A 149 -3.40 22.50 1.12
CA LEU A 149 -4.54 23.36 0.76
C LEU A 149 -5.74 23.15 1.69
N ILE A 150 -5.98 21.93 2.18
CA ILE A 150 -7.06 21.63 3.13
C ILE A 150 -6.97 22.45 4.43
N TYR A 151 -5.75 22.71 4.92
CA TYR A 151 -5.58 23.41 6.19
C TYR A 151 -5.24 24.89 6.06
N PHE A 152 -4.65 25.29 4.92
CA PHE A 152 -4.14 26.66 4.73
C PHE A 152 -4.92 27.48 3.70
N SER A 153 -5.87 26.90 2.97
CA SER A 153 -6.70 27.64 1.99
C SER A 153 -8.07 28.05 2.55
N ASN A 154 -8.61 29.15 2.02
CA ASN A 154 -9.96 29.67 2.25
C ASN A 154 -10.91 29.42 1.06
N ASP A 155 -10.56 28.48 0.19
CA ASP A 155 -11.29 28.23 -1.07
C ASP A 155 -12.37 27.13 -0.95
N PHE A 156 -12.78 26.76 0.27
CA PHE A 156 -13.80 25.72 0.48
C PHE A 156 -15.22 26.28 0.47
N ALA A 157 -16.16 25.48 -0.01
CA ALA A 157 -17.56 25.86 -0.14
C ALA A 157 -18.24 25.96 1.24
N ASN A 158 -18.84 27.11 1.53
CA ASN A 158 -19.73 27.33 2.68
C ASN A 158 -19.13 26.94 4.06
N SER A 159 -17.80 26.85 4.16
CA SER A 159 -17.11 26.45 5.38
C SER A 159 -15.97 27.42 5.66
N ASP A 160 -16.27 28.47 6.44
CA ASP A 160 -15.25 29.28 7.11
C ASP A 160 -14.69 28.46 8.29
N CYS A 161 -14.07 27.32 8.01
CA CYS A 161 -13.44 26.54 9.07
C CYS A 161 -12.28 27.35 9.67
N PRO A 162 -12.10 27.30 11.00
CA PRO A 162 -11.02 28.02 11.63
C PRO A 162 -9.67 27.54 11.09
N HIS A 163 -8.80 28.49 10.75
CA HIS A 163 -7.41 28.17 10.45
C HIS A 163 -6.78 27.49 11.66
N ILE A 164 -6.15 26.35 11.42
CA ILE A 164 -5.45 25.61 12.47
C ILE A 164 -3.96 25.91 12.41
N SER A 165 -3.34 26.10 13.58
CA SER A 165 -1.89 26.17 13.66
C SER A 165 -1.24 24.84 13.26
N PHE A 166 0.06 24.85 12.93
CA PHE A 166 0.80 23.62 12.61
C PHE A 166 0.75 22.58 13.75
N VAL A 167 0.73 23.03 15.01
CA VAL A 167 0.62 22.15 16.17
C VAL A 167 -0.77 21.52 16.24
N SER A 168 -1.82 22.32 16.06
CA SER A 168 -3.21 21.86 16.00
C SER A 168 -3.45 20.89 14.84
N TRP A 169 -2.81 21.12 13.68
CA TRP A 169 -2.81 20.19 12.55
C TRP A 169 -2.22 18.82 12.92
N ILE A 170 -1.04 18.79 13.55
CA ILE A 170 -0.45 17.52 14.03
C ILE A 170 -1.40 16.84 15.00
N MET A 171 -1.98 17.59 15.95
CA MET A 171 -2.90 17.02 16.94
C MET A 171 -4.16 16.45 16.31
N TYR A 172 -4.77 17.15 15.35
CA TYR A 172 -5.91 16.64 14.59
C TYR A 172 -5.56 15.36 13.83
N ARG A 173 -4.42 15.33 13.12
CA ARG A 173 -3.97 14.13 12.39
C ARG A 173 -3.71 12.96 13.33
N MET A 174 -3.12 13.22 14.49
CA MET A 174 -2.89 12.20 15.51
C MET A 174 -4.22 11.68 16.08
N ALA A 175 -5.17 12.57 16.41
CA ALA A 175 -6.48 12.19 16.90
C ALA A 175 -7.24 11.34 15.87
N ALA A 176 -7.37 11.81 14.64
CA ALA A 176 -8.00 11.08 13.54
C ALA A 176 -7.31 9.72 13.29
N SER A 177 -5.97 9.69 13.33
CA SER A 177 -5.22 8.44 13.23
C SER A 177 -5.54 7.52 14.40
N ILE A 178 -5.55 7.99 15.65
CA ILE A 178 -5.88 7.17 16.82
C ILE A 178 -7.27 6.55 16.66
N PHE A 179 -8.29 7.33 16.27
CA PHE A 179 -9.65 6.81 16.08
C PHE A 179 -9.72 5.73 14.99
N THR A 180 -9.04 5.93 13.86
CA THR A 180 -8.95 4.90 12.81
C THR A 180 -8.16 3.67 13.27
N PHE A 181 -7.13 3.88 14.11
CA PHE A 181 -6.35 2.80 14.70
C PHE A 181 -7.07 2.03 15.79
N VAL A 182 -8.01 2.62 16.55
CA VAL A 182 -8.70 1.95 17.68
C VAL A 182 -9.31 0.61 17.26
N TYR A 183 -9.99 0.58 16.10
CA TYR A 183 -10.57 -0.65 15.56
C TYR A 183 -9.51 -1.70 15.14
N SER A 184 -8.30 -1.24 14.85
CA SER A 184 -7.16 -2.07 14.42
C SER A 184 -6.17 -2.40 15.55
N LEU A 185 -6.30 -1.78 16.73
CA LEU A 185 -5.34 -1.92 17.84
C LEU A 185 -5.18 -3.37 18.28
N VAL A 186 -6.28 -4.11 18.38
CA VAL A 186 -6.27 -5.52 18.78
C VAL A 186 -5.47 -6.35 17.78
N PHE A 187 -5.66 -6.11 16.49
CA PHE A 187 -4.97 -6.82 15.42
C PHE A 187 -3.48 -6.47 15.36
N ILE A 188 -3.13 -5.20 15.54
CA ILE A 188 -1.73 -4.74 15.58
C ILE A 188 -1.02 -5.31 16.80
N ALA A 189 -1.64 -5.24 17.99
CA ALA A 189 -1.07 -5.82 19.20
C ALA A 189 -0.85 -7.33 19.05
N PHE A 190 -1.80 -8.03 18.43
CA PHE A 190 -1.68 -9.45 18.13
C PHE A 190 -0.54 -9.74 17.13
N ILE A 191 -0.41 -8.94 16.05
CA ILE A 191 0.74 -9.03 15.13
C ILE A 191 2.05 -8.84 15.89
N LEU A 192 2.16 -7.78 16.70
CA LEU A 192 3.40 -7.45 17.40
C LEU A 192 3.78 -8.56 18.38
N LEU A 193 2.81 -9.11 19.12
CA LEU A 193 3.03 -10.24 20.01
C LEU A 193 3.53 -11.47 19.23
N ILE A 194 2.85 -11.82 18.14
CA ILE A 194 3.27 -12.93 17.27
C ILE A 194 4.69 -12.68 16.75
N TRP A 195 4.97 -11.46 16.29
CA TRP A 195 6.26 -11.07 15.75
C TRP A 195 7.37 -11.18 16.78
N ILE A 196 7.14 -10.73 18.02
CA ILE A 196 8.08 -10.86 19.13
C ILE A 196 8.36 -12.34 19.43
N VAL A 197 7.33 -13.18 19.49
CA VAL A 197 7.50 -14.62 19.71
C VAL A 197 8.31 -15.25 18.58
N TYR A 198 8.06 -14.88 17.33
CA TYR A 198 8.83 -15.35 16.18
C TYR A 198 10.29 -14.90 16.24
N LEU A 199 10.55 -13.64 16.57
CA LEU A 199 11.91 -13.13 16.74
C LEU A 199 12.69 -13.90 17.79
N LEU A 200 12.06 -14.19 18.93
CA LEU A 200 12.68 -14.97 20.01
C LEU A 200 12.95 -16.41 19.57
N ARG A 201 12.01 -17.06 18.88
CA ARG A 201 12.15 -18.47 18.46
C ARG A 201 13.12 -18.66 17.31
N HIS A 202 13.21 -17.70 16.39
CA HIS A 202 14.14 -17.73 15.27
C HIS A 202 15.43 -16.94 15.52
N ILE A 203 15.74 -16.55 16.76
CA ILE A 203 16.89 -15.67 17.02
C ILE A 203 18.21 -16.21 16.45
N TRP A 204 18.42 -17.52 16.51
CA TRP A 204 19.60 -18.18 15.94
C TRP A 204 19.54 -18.24 14.41
N ASP A 205 18.40 -18.61 13.85
CA ASP A 205 18.16 -18.65 12.40
C ASP A 205 18.37 -17.27 11.76
N ILE A 206 17.83 -16.22 12.40
CA ILE A 206 17.97 -14.81 12.01
C ILE A 206 19.43 -14.38 12.12
N ARG A 207 20.14 -14.79 13.18
CA ARG A 207 21.55 -14.44 13.35
C ARG A 207 22.43 -15.06 12.26
N ASP A 208 22.11 -16.29 11.84
CA ASP A 208 22.85 -16.98 10.80
C ASP A 208 22.53 -16.39 9.42
N GLU A 209 21.27 -16.04 9.14
CA GLU A 209 20.89 -15.30 7.92
C GLU A 209 21.49 -13.89 7.88
N TYR A 210 21.48 -13.19 9.02
CA TYR A 210 22.14 -11.89 9.17
C TYR A 210 23.63 -11.99 8.85
N ARG A 211 24.30 -13.06 9.31
CA ARG A 211 25.72 -13.28 9.00
C ARG A 211 25.94 -13.47 7.50
N ARG A 212 25.06 -14.22 6.82
CA ARG A 212 25.10 -14.39 5.35
C ARG A 212 24.96 -13.05 4.61
N HIS A 213 23.92 -12.27 4.94
CA HIS A 213 23.69 -10.96 4.33
C HIS A 213 24.83 -9.97 4.58
N LYS A 214 25.41 -10.00 5.79
CA LYS A 214 26.57 -9.17 6.15
C LYS A 214 27.82 -9.54 5.36
N MET A 215 28.04 -10.82 5.03
CA MET A 215 29.18 -11.24 4.19
C MET A 215 29.03 -10.79 2.74
N ASN A 216 27.79 -10.71 2.24
CA ASN A 216 27.49 -10.28 0.86
C ASN A 216 27.36 -8.75 0.71
N ALA A 217 27.41 -7.98 1.80
CA ALA A 217 27.23 -6.54 1.77
C ALA A 217 28.49 -5.80 1.33
N GLN A 218 28.37 -5.00 0.26
CA GLN A 218 29.47 -4.20 -0.29
C GLN A 218 29.81 -3.03 0.67
N ARG A 219 31.05 -3.02 1.18
CA ARG A 219 31.53 -1.95 2.08
C ARG A 219 31.89 -0.69 1.29
N TRP A 220 31.49 0.47 1.79
CA TRP A 220 31.91 1.76 1.27
C TRP A 220 33.38 2.00 1.63
N LYS A 221 34.19 2.32 0.63
CA LYS A 221 35.64 2.53 0.80
C LYS A 221 35.99 3.74 1.67
N TYR A 222 35.12 4.76 1.73
CA TYR A 222 35.50 6.07 2.26
C TYR A 222 34.83 6.48 3.59
N LEU A 223 33.72 5.84 4.00
CA LEU A 223 33.00 6.19 5.24
C LEU A 223 32.45 4.96 5.99
N PRO A 224 33.32 4.04 6.46
CA PRO A 224 32.89 2.77 7.05
C PRO A 224 32.12 2.92 8.38
N TRP A 225 32.41 3.97 9.17
CA TRP A 225 31.75 4.19 10.46
C TRP A 225 30.27 4.61 10.31
N LEU A 226 29.98 5.52 9.37
CA LEU A 226 28.63 5.98 9.05
C LEU A 226 27.80 4.89 8.37
N GLN A 227 28.47 3.97 7.67
CA GLN A 227 27.84 2.82 7.00
C GLN A 227 27.42 1.71 7.97
N TRP A 228 28.03 1.63 9.16
CA TRP A 228 27.85 0.50 10.07
C TRP A 228 26.41 0.38 10.56
N PHE A 229 25.79 1.49 10.98
CA PHE A 229 24.41 1.48 11.47
C PHE A 229 23.38 1.17 10.37
N PRO A 230 23.37 1.85 9.19
CA PRO A 230 22.43 1.54 8.12
C PRO A 230 22.59 0.12 7.56
N LEU A 231 23.83 -0.38 7.41
CA LEU A 231 24.06 -1.76 6.97
C LEU A 231 23.62 -2.78 8.01
N TRP A 232 23.95 -2.56 9.28
CA TRP A 232 23.52 -3.44 10.36
C TRP A 232 21.99 -3.52 10.41
N PHE A 233 21.32 -2.36 10.42
CA PHE A 233 19.86 -2.28 10.45
C PHE A 233 19.22 -2.91 9.21
N LYS A 234 19.72 -2.59 8.01
CA LYS A 234 19.23 -3.19 6.76
C LYS A 234 19.42 -4.70 6.73
N SER A 235 20.59 -5.19 7.12
CA SER A 235 20.89 -6.64 7.07
C SER A 235 20.06 -7.39 8.11
N LEU A 236 19.82 -6.79 9.28
CA LEU A 236 18.98 -7.39 10.32
C LEU A 236 17.51 -7.41 9.90
N THR A 237 16.98 -6.31 9.36
CA THR A 237 15.59 -6.25 8.88
C THR A 237 15.35 -7.21 7.71
N LEU A 238 16.29 -7.32 6.77
CA LEU A 238 16.23 -8.32 5.69
C LEU A 238 16.30 -9.74 6.22
N ALA A 239 17.21 -10.05 7.16
CA ALA A 239 17.30 -11.37 7.76
C ALA A 239 16.03 -11.77 8.51
N GLN A 240 15.46 -10.85 9.31
CA GLN A 240 14.19 -11.07 9.99
C GLN A 240 13.06 -11.31 8.98
N TRP A 241 13.00 -10.47 7.95
CA TRP A 241 11.99 -10.57 6.90
C TRP A 241 12.08 -11.91 6.17
N ASP A 242 13.27 -12.31 5.72
CA ASP A 242 13.49 -13.57 4.99
C ASP A 242 13.12 -14.79 5.83
N VAL A 243 13.61 -14.85 7.07
CA VAL A 243 13.35 -16.00 7.95
C VAL A 243 11.87 -16.13 8.28
N ILE A 244 11.24 -15.02 8.71
CA ILE A 244 9.85 -15.04 9.17
C ILE A 244 8.88 -15.24 8.00
N MET A 245 9.05 -14.51 6.89
CA MET A 245 8.11 -14.55 5.78
C MET A 245 8.14 -15.89 5.04
N GLN A 246 9.31 -16.51 4.93
CA GLN A 246 9.43 -17.82 4.28
C GLN A 246 8.95 -18.96 5.19
N SER A 247 9.20 -18.84 6.49
CA SER A 247 8.74 -19.84 7.46
C SER A 247 7.24 -19.75 7.70
N HIS A 248 6.68 -18.53 7.64
CA HIS A 248 5.28 -18.25 8.00
C HIS A 248 4.61 -17.29 7.01
N PRO A 249 4.27 -17.77 5.80
CA PRO A 249 3.73 -16.90 4.77
C PRO A 249 2.34 -16.36 5.06
N TRP A 250 1.58 -17.05 5.94
CA TRP A 250 0.29 -16.58 6.43
C TRP A 250 0.41 -15.25 7.18
N LEU A 251 1.56 -14.96 7.80
CA LEU A 251 1.82 -13.72 8.52
C LEU A 251 1.89 -12.53 7.56
N LEU A 252 2.42 -12.75 6.34
CA LEU A 252 2.39 -11.73 5.28
C LEU A 252 0.95 -11.40 4.88
N THR A 253 0.16 -12.44 4.58
CA THR A 253 -1.25 -12.28 4.21
C THR A 253 -2.02 -11.56 5.31
N PHE A 254 -1.77 -11.93 6.56
CA PHE A 254 -2.40 -11.31 7.73
C PHE A 254 -1.99 -9.83 7.88
N THR A 255 -0.71 -9.52 7.68
CA THR A 255 -0.20 -8.14 7.73
C THR A 255 -0.81 -7.26 6.63
N ILE A 256 -0.85 -7.77 5.39
CA ILE A 256 -1.51 -7.08 4.27
C ILE A 256 -3.00 -6.88 4.56
N GLY A 257 -3.67 -7.92 5.05
CA GLY A 257 -5.08 -7.83 5.45
C GLY A 257 -5.33 -6.75 6.50
N ILE A 258 -4.45 -6.63 7.49
CA ILE A 258 -4.54 -5.59 8.53
C ILE A 258 -4.26 -4.19 7.96
N ILE A 259 -3.32 -4.03 7.03
CA ILE A 259 -3.11 -2.75 6.34
C ILE A 259 -4.38 -2.32 5.58
N PHE A 260 -5.00 -3.24 4.83
CA PHE A 260 -6.27 -2.95 4.16
C PHE A 260 -7.39 -2.69 5.17
N PHE A 261 -7.45 -3.43 6.28
CA PHE A 261 -8.44 -3.21 7.34
C PHE A 261 -8.30 -1.81 7.97
N ILE A 262 -7.08 -1.39 8.31
CA ILE A 262 -6.79 -0.03 8.82
C ILE A 262 -7.26 1.04 7.82
N TRP A 263 -6.93 0.86 6.54
CA TRP A 263 -7.38 1.79 5.50
C TRP A 263 -8.91 1.78 5.32
N GLY A 264 -9.55 0.61 5.40
CA GLY A 264 -11.02 0.48 5.39
C GLY A 264 -11.67 1.16 6.61
N CYS A 265 -11.03 1.11 7.78
CA CYS A 265 -11.43 1.89 8.95
C CYS A 265 -11.25 3.40 8.72
N ALA A 266 -10.20 3.83 8.01
CA ALA A 266 -10.01 5.24 7.63
C ALA A 266 -11.07 5.73 6.64
N LEU A 267 -11.55 4.86 5.74
CA LEU A 267 -12.75 5.11 4.93
C LEU A 267 -14.06 5.03 5.73
N MET A 268 -13.99 4.64 7.01
CA MET A 268 -15.13 4.51 7.91
C MET A 268 -16.21 3.55 7.39
N LEU A 269 -15.79 2.43 6.76
CA LEU A 269 -16.68 1.42 6.16
C LEU A 269 -17.66 0.77 7.15
N TYR A 270 -17.37 0.82 8.45
CA TYR A 270 -18.17 0.21 9.50
C TYR A 270 -19.11 1.21 10.18
N VAL A 271 -19.03 2.48 9.80
CA VAL A 271 -19.89 3.52 10.34
C VAL A 271 -21.07 3.67 9.36
N PRO A 272 -22.29 3.24 9.74
CA PRO A 272 -23.46 3.34 8.87
C PRO A 272 -23.87 4.80 8.62
N ASP A 273 -23.48 5.71 9.52
CA ASP A 273 -23.72 7.15 9.42
C ASP A 273 -22.53 7.91 9.99
N LEU A 274 -21.64 8.39 9.11
CA LEU A 274 -20.39 9.03 9.53
C LEU A 274 -20.64 10.35 10.26
N SER A 275 -21.72 11.06 9.92
CA SER A 275 -22.15 12.24 10.67
C SER A 275 -22.56 11.89 12.10
N LYS A 276 -23.21 10.75 12.33
CA LYS A 276 -23.46 10.25 13.69
C LYS A 276 -22.16 9.97 14.46
N PHE A 277 -21.13 9.43 13.80
CA PHE A 277 -19.82 9.18 14.44
C PHE A 277 -19.13 10.48 14.86
N TYR A 278 -19.10 11.49 14.00
CA TYR A 278 -18.52 12.79 14.36
C TYR A 278 -19.35 13.48 15.45
N TYR A 279 -20.67 13.35 15.43
CA TYR A 279 -21.54 13.84 16.51
C TYR A 279 -21.20 13.19 17.87
N GLU A 280 -21.06 11.86 17.92
CA GLU A 280 -20.67 11.13 19.13
C GLU A 280 -19.25 11.52 19.59
N LEU A 281 -18.34 11.75 18.65
CA LEU A 281 -16.97 12.17 18.92
C LEU A 281 -16.89 13.57 19.54
N VAL A 282 -17.65 14.53 18.98
CA VAL A 282 -17.77 15.89 19.53
C VAL A 282 -18.40 15.84 20.92
N GLN A 283 -19.45 15.04 21.13
CA GLN A 283 -20.04 14.87 22.46
C GLN A 283 -19.03 14.34 23.49
N GLN A 284 -18.24 13.33 23.13
CA GLN A 284 -17.21 12.79 24.04
C GLN A 284 -16.17 13.85 24.40
N LEU A 285 -15.69 14.61 23.43
CA LEU A 285 -14.74 15.70 23.67
C LEU A 285 -15.33 16.78 24.60
N GLN A 286 -16.59 17.15 24.42
CA GLN A 286 -17.28 18.14 25.25
C GLN A 286 -17.50 17.65 26.68
N GLN A 287 -17.86 16.37 26.85
CA GLN A 287 -18.01 15.72 28.15
C GLN A 287 -16.67 15.67 28.91
N ASP A 288 -15.60 15.25 28.23
CA ASP A 288 -14.25 15.17 28.82
C ASP A 288 -13.68 16.56 29.15
N SER A 289 -14.12 17.60 28.45
CA SER A 289 -13.72 19.00 28.66
C SER A 289 -14.42 19.68 29.85
N GLY A 290 -15.36 19.01 30.51
CA GLY A 290 -16.09 19.57 31.66
C GLY A 290 -17.05 20.71 31.29
N VAL A 291 -17.33 20.91 29.99
CA VAL A 291 -18.34 21.84 29.52
C VAL A 291 -19.71 21.20 29.77
N THR A 292 -20.54 21.80 30.62
CA THR A 292 -21.91 21.37 30.84
C THR A 292 -22.74 21.59 29.58
N VAL A 293 -22.75 20.59 28.70
CA VAL A 293 -23.67 20.58 27.57
C VAL A 293 -25.07 20.38 28.13
N THR A 294 -25.89 21.44 28.11
CA THR A 294 -27.35 21.33 28.23
C THR A 294 -27.80 20.31 27.19
N SER A 295 -28.22 19.12 27.65
CA SER A 295 -28.62 17.93 26.86
C SER A 295 -28.53 18.15 25.35
N PRO A 296 -27.44 17.69 24.69
CA PRO A 296 -27.40 17.75 23.24
C PRO A 296 -28.61 16.95 22.73
N GLY A 297 -29.51 17.63 22.00
CA GLY A 297 -30.73 17.01 21.48
C GLY A 297 -30.38 15.77 20.64
N PRO A 298 -31.30 14.80 20.49
CA PRO A 298 -31.04 13.57 19.75
C PRO A 298 -30.46 13.87 18.36
N TYR A 299 -29.51 13.06 17.92
CA TYR A 299 -28.91 13.17 16.59
C TYR A 299 -30.00 13.29 15.51
N THR A 300 -29.94 14.36 14.72
CA THR A 300 -30.79 14.56 13.55
C THR A 300 -29.93 14.43 12.30
N PRO A 301 -30.25 13.48 11.40
CA PRO A 301 -29.48 13.32 10.18
C PRO A 301 -29.53 14.56 9.29
N PRO A 302 -28.45 14.86 8.54
CA PRO A 302 -28.46 15.92 7.53
C PRO A 302 -29.64 15.72 6.56
N SER A 303 -30.39 16.79 6.29
CA SER A 303 -31.50 16.76 5.35
C SER A 303 -30.99 16.49 3.93
N GLY A 304 -31.49 15.43 3.27
CA GLY A 304 -31.19 15.14 1.86
C GLY A 304 -30.29 13.93 1.60
N TYR A 305 -29.99 13.09 2.59
CA TYR A 305 -29.31 11.81 2.37
C TYR A 305 -30.25 10.81 1.67
N ASP A 306 -30.03 10.59 0.37
CA ASP A 306 -30.66 9.49 -0.37
C ASP A 306 -29.65 8.35 -0.59
N PRO A 307 -29.88 7.15 0.00
CA PRO A 307 -29.00 6.00 -0.18
C PRO A 307 -29.00 5.42 -1.62
N LEU A 308 -29.90 5.88 -2.49
CA LEU A 308 -30.06 5.42 -3.87
C LEU A 308 -29.69 6.47 -4.93
N ASP A 309 -28.96 7.52 -4.53
CA ASP A 309 -28.54 8.57 -5.46
C ASP A 309 -27.63 8.03 -6.59
N PHE A 310 -27.55 8.77 -7.69
CA PHE A 310 -26.89 8.34 -8.93
C PHE A 310 -25.42 7.95 -8.70
N GLY A 311 -24.69 8.65 -7.83
CA GLY A 311 -23.32 8.34 -7.47
C GLY A 311 -23.16 7.00 -6.75
N GLN A 312 -24.16 6.57 -5.95
CA GLN A 312 -24.15 5.26 -5.29
C GLN A 312 -24.30 4.12 -6.30
N LEU A 313 -25.20 4.27 -7.27
CA LEU A 313 -25.40 3.30 -8.34
C LEU A 313 -24.19 3.23 -9.27
N LEU A 314 -23.61 4.38 -9.63
CA LEU A 314 -22.39 4.43 -10.43
C LEU A 314 -21.22 3.78 -9.69
N ALA A 315 -21.07 4.02 -8.40
CA ALA A 315 -20.03 3.38 -7.59
C ALA A 315 -20.16 1.86 -7.60
N ALA A 316 -21.37 1.32 -7.47
CA ALA A 316 -21.61 -0.12 -7.57
C ALA A 316 -21.23 -0.66 -8.95
N ALA A 317 -21.55 0.06 -10.04
CA ALA A 317 -21.19 -0.33 -11.39
C ALA A 317 -19.67 -0.32 -11.63
N VAL A 318 -18.94 0.67 -11.09
CA VAL A 318 -17.48 0.77 -11.21
C VAL A 318 -16.75 -0.38 -10.51
N ALA A 319 -17.34 -0.96 -9.45
CA ALA A 319 -16.78 -2.14 -8.80
C ALA A 319 -16.89 -3.42 -9.64
N PHE A 320 -17.82 -3.48 -10.60
CA PHE A 320 -18.12 -4.70 -11.34
C PHE A 320 -16.96 -5.19 -12.23
N PRO A 321 -16.29 -4.36 -13.06
CA PRO A 321 -15.17 -4.82 -13.89
C PRO A 321 -14.02 -5.48 -13.12
N PRO A 322 -13.45 -4.88 -12.05
CA PRO A 322 -12.36 -5.53 -11.30
C PRO A 322 -12.84 -6.78 -10.56
N LEU A 323 -14.09 -6.81 -10.08
CA LEU A 323 -14.68 -8.03 -9.51
C LEU A 323 -14.78 -9.14 -10.56
N TRP A 324 -15.24 -8.82 -11.76
CA TRP A 324 -15.37 -9.78 -12.85
C TRP A 324 -14.01 -10.33 -13.30
N GLN A 325 -12.99 -9.46 -13.41
CA GLN A 325 -11.62 -9.88 -13.71
C GLN A 325 -11.06 -10.79 -12.61
N LEU A 326 -11.27 -10.44 -11.35
CA LEU A 326 -10.84 -11.27 -10.23
C LEU A 326 -11.56 -12.63 -10.23
N LEU A 327 -12.88 -12.66 -10.47
CA LEU A 327 -13.64 -13.90 -10.57
C LEU A 327 -13.14 -14.78 -11.72
N THR A 328 -12.83 -14.18 -12.86
CA THR A 328 -12.24 -14.89 -14.02
C THR A 328 -10.89 -15.49 -13.64
N LEU A 329 -10.02 -14.72 -12.98
CA LEU A 329 -8.72 -15.18 -12.49
C LEU A 329 -8.86 -16.32 -11.47
N ILE A 330 -9.84 -16.22 -10.56
CA ILE A 330 -10.14 -17.28 -9.59
C ILE A 330 -10.62 -18.54 -10.32
N TRP A 331 -11.43 -18.37 -11.36
CA TRP A 331 -11.98 -19.48 -12.13
C TRP A 331 -10.92 -20.19 -12.98
N THR A 332 -10.05 -19.45 -13.67
CA THR A 332 -8.96 -20.00 -14.48
C THR A 332 -7.95 -20.73 -13.61
N ASN A 333 -7.56 -20.15 -12.47
CA ASN A 333 -6.56 -20.72 -11.57
C ASN A 333 -7.19 -21.53 -10.42
N ARG A 334 -8.44 -21.96 -10.56
CA ARG A 334 -9.21 -22.62 -9.48
C ARG A 334 -8.51 -23.82 -8.87
N GLY A 335 -7.76 -24.60 -9.67
CA GLY A 335 -7.06 -25.78 -9.18
C GLY A 335 -5.95 -25.44 -8.18
N GLU A 336 -5.19 -24.38 -8.46
CA GLU A 336 -4.10 -23.92 -7.60
C GLU A 336 -4.62 -23.16 -6.38
N ILE A 337 -5.60 -22.29 -6.59
CA ILE A 337 -6.26 -21.56 -5.52
C ILE A 337 -6.93 -22.53 -4.53
N LEU A 338 -7.61 -23.57 -5.02
CA LEU A 338 -8.24 -24.56 -4.16
C LEU A 338 -7.21 -25.41 -3.40
N LYS A 339 -6.08 -25.76 -4.04
CA LYS A 339 -4.95 -26.43 -3.35
C LYS A 339 -4.40 -25.55 -2.25
N TRP A 340 -4.27 -24.25 -2.51
CA TRP A 340 -3.78 -23.29 -1.54
C TRP A 340 -4.75 -23.07 -0.38
N ILE A 341 -6.04 -22.84 -0.66
CA ILE A 341 -7.09 -22.70 0.37
C ILE A 341 -7.10 -23.93 1.28
N LYS A 342 -6.96 -25.14 0.70
CA LYS A 342 -6.85 -26.39 1.48
C LYS A 342 -5.55 -26.48 2.28
N GLY A 343 -4.44 -25.94 1.77
CA GLY A 343 -3.15 -25.92 2.44
C GLY A 343 -3.02 -24.86 3.54
N TYR A 344 -3.80 -23.77 3.45
CA TYR A 344 -3.69 -22.62 4.35
C TYR A 344 -3.98 -22.96 5.82
N PRO A 345 -5.06 -23.69 6.18
CA PRO A 345 -5.30 -24.11 7.56
C PRO A 345 -4.15 -24.94 8.13
N ARG A 346 -3.53 -25.79 7.30
CA ARG A 346 -2.40 -26.62 7.73
C ARG A 346 -1.14 -25.78 7.96
N SER A 347 -0.88 -24.79 7.10
CA SER A 347 0.22 -23.84 7.25
C SER A 347 0.04 -22.98 8.50
N LEU A 348 -1.15 -22.42 8.70
CA LEU A 348 -1.53 -21.66 9.89
C LEU A 348 -1.38 -22.50 11.15
N TRP A 349 -1.90 -23.73 11.15
CA TRP A 349 -1.78 -24.65 12.29
C TRP A 349 -0.34 -24.99 12.62
N ASN A 350 0.50 -25.25 11.61
CA ASN A 350 1.93 -25.47 11.83
C ASN A 350 2.61 -24.22 12.42
N GLY A 351 2.21 -23.01 11.98
CA GLY A 351 2.64 -21.75 12.56
C GLY A 351 2.25 -21.63 14.04
N ILE A 352 0.99 -21.90 14.37
CA ILE A 352 0.46 -21.90 15.74
C ILE A 352 1.21 -22.92 16.60
N VAL A 353 1.34 -24.16 16.15
CA VAL A 353 2.09 -25.21 16.86
C VAL A 353 3.54 -24.77 17.08
N PHE A 354 4.17 -24.16 16.08
CA PHE A 354 5.52 -23.62 16.22
C PHE A 354 5.57 -22.44 17.19
N ILE A 355 4.55 -21.58 17.27
CA ILE A 355 4.45 -20.46 18.25
C ILE A 355 4.28 -20.98 19.67
N PHE A 356 3.57 -22.07 19.89
CA PHE A 356 3.34 -22.60 21.25
C PHE A 356 4.43 -23.59 21.68
N THR A 357 4.76 -24.57 20.85
CA THR A 357 5.59 -25.73 21.24
C THR A 357 7.04 -25.66 20.76
N GLY A 358 7.31 -24.88 19.70
CA GLY A 358 8.65 -24.73 19.10
C GLY A 358 9.01 -25.93 18.22
N HIS A 359 8.12 -26.91 18.16
CA HIS A 359 8.22 -28.06 17.30
C HIS A 359 7.87 -27.69 15.86
N ARG A 360 8.45 -28.43 14.90
CA ARG A 360 8.28 -28.20 13.45
C ARG A 360 8.73 -26.82 12.96
N ASN A 361 9.98 -26.45 13.24
CA ASN A 361 10.60 -25.25 12.66
C ASN A 361 10.53 -25.31 11.10
N PRO A 362 9.70 -24.48 10.45
CA PRO A 362 9.52 -24.54 9.00
C PRO A 362 10.76 -24.08 8.24
N TRP A 363 11.60 -23.24 8.87
CA TRP A 363 12.84 -22.76 8.30
C TRP A 363 13.80 -23.90 7.92
N LYS A 364 13.80 -25.00 8.69
CA LYS A 364 14.64 -26.16 8.38
C LYS A 364 14.25 -26.80 7.04
N LYS A 365 12.97 -26.81 6.70
CA LYS A 365 12.49 -27.30 5.40
C LYS A 365 12.95 -26.35 4.29
N VAL A 366 12.78 -25.05 4.49
CA VAL A 366 13.25 -24.02 3.53
C VAL A 366 14.74 -24.14 3.26
N LEU A 367 15.57 -24.37 4.29
CA LEU A 367 17.01 -24.57 4.14
C LEU A 367 17.34 -25.86 3.37
N ALA A 368 16.59 -26.94 3.59
CA ALA A 368 16.77 -28.20 2.88
C ALA A 368 16.44 -28.04 1.39
N ASP A 369 15.29 -27.42 1.08
CA ASP A 369 14.85 -27.15 -0.29
C ASP A 369 15.89 -26.28 -1.03
N ARG A 370 16.41 -25.21 -0.40
CA ARG A 370 17.51 -24.39 -0.97
C ARG A 370 18.80 -25.19 -1.20
N ALA A 371 19.11 -26.15 -0.33
CA ALA A 371 20.32 -26.97 -0.45
C ALA A 371 20.20 -27.99 -1.59
N GLU A 372 18.99 -28.49 -1.86
CA GLU A 372 18.70 -29.35 -3.02
C GLU A 372 18.74 -28.55 -4.32
N GLU A 373 18.15 -27.36 -4.37
CA GLU A 373 18.20 -26.45 -5.53
C GLU A 373 19.64 -26.03 -5.88
N GLY A 374 20.48 -25.76 -4.87
CA GLY A 374 21.89 -25.46 -5.08
C GLY A 374 22.71 -26.64 -5.63
N ARG A 375 22.19 -27.87 -5.54
CA ARG A 375 22.87 -29.11 -5.98
C ARG A 375 22.51 -29.51 -7.41
N THR A 376 21.35 -29.11 -7.91
CA THR A 376 20.82 -29.47 -9.24
C THR A 376 21.24 -28.50 -10.35
N GLY A 377 22.07 -27.49 -10.04
CA GLY A 377 22.67 -26.59 -11.03
C GLY A 377 21.67 -25.74 -11.83
N HIS A 378 20.41 -25.70 -11.43
CA HIS A 378 19.44 -24.76 -12.00
C HIS A 378 19.77 -23.35 -11.51
N THR A 379 19.85 -22.43 -12.46
CA THR A 379 20.15 -21.01 -12.24
C THR A 379 19.25 -20.41 -11.16
N ALA A 380 19.86 -19.63 -10.28
CA ALA A 380 19.29 -19.10 -9.05
C ALA A 380 17.93 -18.40 -9.23
N GLY A 381 16.87 -19.10 -8.87
CA GLY A 381 15.59 -18.53 -8.46
C GLY A 381 15.15 -19.34 -7.25
N PRO A 382 14.97 -18.76 -6.05
CA PRO A 382 14.58 -19.58 -4.92
C PRO A 382 13.17 -20.10 -5.20
N GLY A 383 12.90 -21.39 -4.93
CA GLY A 383 11.62 -22.06 -5.15
C GLY A 383 10.45 -21.45 -4.37
N TYR A 384 9.99 -20.27 -4.80
CA TYR A 384 8.86 -19.54 -4.24
C TYR A 384 7.52 -19.95 -4.84
N ASP A 385 7.49 -20.88 -5.79
CA ASP A 385 6.27 -21.23 -6.54
C ASP A 385 5.23 -21.99 -5.72
N SER A 386 5.51 -22.35 -4.46
CA SER A 386 4.59 -23.12 -3.63
C SER A 386 3.79 -22.31 -2.59
N ILE A 387 4.04 -21.01 -2.48
CA ILE A 387 3.28 -20.11 -1.59
C ILE A 387 2.62 -19.03 -2.45
N PRO A 388 1.31 -19.11 -2.70
CA PRO A 388 0.61 -18.16 -3.56
C PRO A 388 0.29 -16.84 -2.85
N PHE A 389 1.20 -16.34 -2.01
CA PHE A 389 1.16 -14.99 -1.43
C PHE A 389 2.50 -14.28 -1.43
N THR A 390 3.59 -15.05 -1.51
CA THR A 390 4.93 -14.56 -1.77
C THR A 390 5.22 -14.84 -3.24
N GLY A 391 5.00 -13.86 -4.10
CA GLY A 391 5.57 -13.85 -5.43
C GLY A 391 7.10 -13.94 -5.33
N PRO A 392 7.77 -14.27 -6.45
CA PRO A 392 9.21 -14.53 -6.48
C PRO A 392 9.99 -13.41 -5.77
N VAL A 393 10.71 -13.77 -4.72
CA VAL A 393 11.63 -12.82 -4.06
C VAL A 393 12.80 -12.57 -5.00
N GLU A 394 13.15 -11.29 -5.07
CA GLU A 394 14.24 -10.72 -5.84
C GLU A 394 15.55 -11.48 -5.56
N ALA A 395 15.92 -12.39 -6.48
CA ALA A 395 17.31 -12.76 -6.61
C ALA A 395 18.08 -11.48 -6.95
N ALA A 396 19.06 -11.15 -6.13
CA ALA A 396 20.09 -10.21 -6.53
C ALA A 396 20.81 -10.85 -7.71
N HIS A 397 20.42 -10.49 -8.93
CA HIS A 397 21.22 -10.77 -10.10
C HIS A 397 22.54 -10.01 -9.88
N SER A 398 23.60 -10.76 -9.59
CA SER A 398 24.95 -10.28 -9.79
C SER A 398 25.12 -10.07 -11.29
N ASP A 399 25.06 -8.82 -11.72
CA ASP A 399 25.56 -8.40 -13.03
C ASP A 399 27.09 -8.55 -13.02
N GLU A 400 27.58 -9.79 -13.11
CA GLU A 400 28.99 -10.11 -13.36
C GLU A 400 29.07 -11.35 -14.26
N GLU A 401 28.85 -11.15 -15.56
CA GLU A 401 29.35 -11.95 -16.71
C GLU A 401 28.84 -11.25 -17.99
N LYS A 402 29.60 -10.71 -18.96
CA LYS A 402 31.03 -10.71 -19.30
C LYS A 402 31.36 -9.38 -19.99
N TYR A 403 32.23 -8.57 -19.40
CA TYR A 403 33.11 -7.68 -20.15
C TYR A 403 34.52 -8.28 -20.07
N SER A 404 34.88 -9.10 -21.06
CA SER A 404 36.29 -9.43 -21.34
C SER A 404 36.74 -8.59 -22.53
N LEU A 405 37.57 -7.59 -22.23
CA LEU A 405 38.31 -6.75 -23.18
C LEU A 405 39.30 -7.55 -24.03
N SER A 406 39.44 -7.16 -25.31
CA SER A 406 40.71 -6.90 -26.04
C SER A 406 40.43 -6.87 -27.55
N ASN A 407 40.85 -5.94 -28.41
CA ASN A 407 41.53 -4.64 -28.37
C ASN A 407 41.33 -4.00 -29.79
N PRO A 408 41.71 -2.73 -30.02
CA PRO A 408 41.19 -1.87 -31.10
C PRO A 408 42.13 -1.76 -32.31
N ALA A 409 41.62 -1.28 -33.47
CA ALA A 409 42.34 -0.41 -34.42
C ALA A 409 41.47 -0.01 -35.63
N TRP A 410 41.18 1.28 -35.68
CA TRP A 410 41.04 2.20 -36.82
C TRP A 410 41.19 1.74 -38.30
N LYS A 411 40.46 2.49 -39.15
CA LYS A 411 40.61 2.78 -40.61
C LYS A 411 40.09 1.71 -41.57
N SER A 412 39.50 2.01 -42.74
CA SER A 412 39.02 3.23 -43.41
C SER A 412 38.47 2.80 -44.78
N ILE A 413 37.35 3.38 -45.21
CA ILE A 413 37.13 3.95 -46.56
C ILE A 413 37.12 3.00 -47.80
N GLU A 414 36.07 3.20 -48.63
CA GLU A 414 35.94 2.94 -50.09
C GLU A 414 36.02 1.51 -50.65
N SER A 415 34.95 1.01 -51.26
CA SER A 415 34.59 1.31 -52.66
C SER A 415 33.60 0.26 -53.21
N SER A 416 32.79 0.76 -54.14
CA SER A 416 31.94 0.06 -55.10
C SER A 416 32.60 -1.07 -55.89
N THR A 417 31.81 -2.04 -56.38
CA THR A 417 31.46 -2.32 -57.82
C THR A 417 31.25 -3.83 -58.10
N THR A 418 30.05 -4.18 -58.58
CA THR A 418 29.62 -5.25 -59.54
C THR A 418 30.16 -6.69 -59.52
N LEU A 419 29.25 -7.69 -59.60
CA LEU A 419 28.98 -8.54 -60.79
C LEU A 419 27.80 -9.51 -60.48
N TYR A 420 26.67 -9.42 -61.20
CA TYR A 420 26.21 -10.36 -62.25
C TYR A 420 26.02 -11.82 -61.81
N ASP A 421 24.76 -12.30 -61.75
CA ASP A 421 24.42 -13.71 -61.99
C ASP A 421 23.14 -13.81 -62.84
N PRO A 422 23.18 -14.38 -64.07
CA PRO A 422 22.10 -14.27 -65.05
C PRO A 422 21.40 -15.60 -65.32
N TYR A 423 20.63 -16.18 -64.39
CA TYR A 423 19.75 -17.30 -64.75
C TYR A 423 18.45 -17.33 -63.93
N ALA A 424 17.44 -16.64 -64.47
CA ALA A 424 16.05 -17.06 -64.31
C ALA A 424 15.77 -18.25 -65.25
N PRO A 425 14.74 -19.07 -64.97
CA PRO A 425 13.56 -18.87 -65.80
C PRO A 425 12.23 -18.91 -65.02
N LYS A 426 11.27 -18.26 -65.68
CA LYS A 426 9.89 -17.98 -65.28
C LYS A 426 8.98 -19.19 -65.48
N SER A 427 8.05 -19.38 -64.54
CA SER A 427 6.61 -19.53 -64.82
C SER A 427 5.84 -18.97 -63.64
#